data_AF-A0A6L7G2K6-F1
#
_entry.id   AF-A0A6L7G2K6-F1
#
_cell.length_a   1.000
_cell.length_b   1.000
_cell.length_c   1.000
_cell.angle_alpha   90.00
_cell.angle_beta   90.00
_cell.angle_gamma   90.00
#
_symmetry.space_group_name_H-M   'P 1'
#
loop_
_entity.id
_entity.type
_entity.pdbx_description
1 polymer ?
#
loop_
_entity_poly.entity_id
_entity_poly.type
_entity_poly.pdbx_seq_one_letter_code
_entity_poly.pdbx_strand_id
1 'polypeptide(L)'
;MGHALWEEYTALYAVYEGYNDQFLTLKGWSVTVGLAALMGAYALPPERHGRLAVLLAAFSALPFWLTEMFWRGYQAATMARLEEIERCMSGALFDRRLCSPYRILGAWQSAYRDHAVSFWLHNAWHPGVLLPHAVLLLAGLCLALWAPPGPPRR
;
A
#
# COMPACT_ATOMS: atom_id res chain seq x y z
N MET A 1 -31.89 -10.56 -12.86
CA MET A 1 -30.95 -10.55 -11.71
C MET A 1 -29.50 -10.71 -12.17
N GLY A 2 -29.18 -11.69 -13.03
CA GLY A 2 -27.81 -11.88 -13.54
C GLY A 2 -27.17 -10.66 -14.21
N HIS A 3 -27.92 -9.89 -15.00
CA HIS A 3 -27.40 -8.68 -15.67
C HIS A 3 -26.89 -7.61 -14.68
N ALA A 4 -27.69 -7.27 -13.66
CA ALA A 4 -27.30 -6.27 -12.68
C ALA A 4 -26.09 -6.70 -11.83
N LEU A 5 -25.98 -8.01 -11.52
CA LEU A 5 -24.80 -8.56 -10.85
C LEU A 5 -23.55 -8.50 -11.75
N TRP A 6 -23.71 -8.67 -13.07
CA TRP A 6 -22.61 -8.56 -14.02
C TRP A 6 -22.09 -7.13 -14.15
N GLU A 7 -23.01 -6.15 -14.17
CA GLU A 7 -22.63 -4.73 -14.13
C GLU A 7 -21.91 -4.37 -12.83
N GLU A 8 -22.41 -4.87 -11.68
CA GLU A 8 -21.74 -4.68 -10.38
C GLU A 8 -20.34 -5.33 -10.38
N TYR A 9 -20.22 -6.56 -10.89
CA TYR A 9 -18.95 -7.27 -10.99
C TYR A 9 -17.93 -6.53 -11.86
N THR A 10 -18.33 -6.10 -13.05
CA THR A 10 -17.42 -5.40 -13.97
C THR A 10 -16.96 -4.05 -13.41
N ALA A 11 -17.86 -3.32 -12.74
CA ALA A 11 -17.49 -2.09 -12.03
C ALA A 11 -16.52 -2.35 -10.86
N LEU A 12 -16.77 -3.37 -10.04
CA LEU A 12 -15.88 -3.75 -8.94
C LEU A 12 -14.53 -4.27 -9.41
N TYR A 13 -14.50 -5.05 -10.50
CA TYR A 13 -13.29 -5.59 -11.07
C TYR A 13 -12.39 -4.46 -11.58
N ALA A 14 -12.97 -3.44 -12.23
CA ALA A 14 -12.23 -2.24 -12.62
C ALA A 14 -11.63 -1.50 -11.42
N VAL A 15 -12.36 -1.40 -10.29
CA VAL A 15 -11.81 -0.82 -9.04
C VAL A 15 -10.69 -1.69 -8.47
N TYR A 16 -10.86 -3.02 -8.47
CA TYR A 16 -9.86 -3.97 -7.98
C TYR A 16 -8.54 -3.87 -8.75
N GLU A 17 -8.60 -3.87 -10.08
CA GLU A 17 -7.43 -3.69 -10.95
C GLU A 17 -6.81 -2.28 -10.79
N GLY A 18 -7.65 -1.28 -10.54
CA GLY A 18 -7.19 0.08 -10.25
C GLY A 18 -6.23 0.16 -9.06
N TYR A 19 -6.36 -0.69 -8.04
CA TYR A 19 -5.38 -0.74 -6.95
C TYR A 19 -3.99 -1.20 -7.43
N ASN A 20 -3.92 -2.14 -8.38
CA ASN A 20 -2.67 -2.68 -8.87
C ASN A 20 -1.81 -1.63 -9.58
N ASP A 21 -2.43 -0.84 -10.47
CA ASP A 21 -1.77 0.28 -11.14
C ASP A 21 -1.23 1.30 -10.13
N GLN A 22 -2.02 1.55 -9.10
CA GLN A 22 -1.66 2.52 -8.11
C GLN A 22 -0.55 2.03 -7.17
N PHE A 23 -0.48 0.71 -6.85
CA PHE A 23 0.66 0.15 -6.11
C PHE A 23 1.99 0.36 -6.84
N LEU A 24 2.00 0.17 -8.16
CA LEU A 24 3.20 0.45 -8.97
C LEU A 24 3.59 1.93 -8.88
N THR A 25 2.60 2.81 -8.92
CA THR A 25 2.81 4.27 -8.80
C THR A 25 3.39 4.65 -7.43
N LEU A 26 2.83 4.14 -6.34
CA LEU A 26 3.32 4.40 -4.97
C LEU A 26 4.76 3.92 -4.77
N LYS A 27 5.12 2.76 -5.32
CA LYS A 27 6.49 2.24 -5.27
C LYS A 27 7.46 3.16 -6.00
N GLY A 28 7.07 3.62 -7.19
CA GLY A 28 7.84 4.60 -7.95
C GLY A 28 8.08 5.88 -7.15
N TRP A 29 7.01 6.45 -6.57
CA TRP A 29 7.11 7.69 -5.76
C TRP A 29 7.94 7.52 -4.50
N SER A 30 7.82 6.37 -3.82
CA SER A 30 8.64 6.12 -2.64
C SER A 30 10.13 6.18 -2.95
N VAL A 31 10.55 5.57 -4.06
CA VAL A 31 11.96 5.55 -4.47
C VAL A 31 12.42 6.94 -4.91
N THR A 32 11.63 7.64 -5.75
CA THR A 32 12.03 8.95 -6.27
C THR A 32 12.10 10.01 -5.18
N VAL A 33 11.08 10.12 -4.32
CA VAL A 33 11.05 11.08 -3.22
C VAL A 33 12.16 10.78 -2.22
N GLY A 34 12.33 9.52 -1.85
CA GLY A 34 13.37 9.13 -0.89
C GLY A 34 14.78 9.35 -1.41
N LEU A 35 15.05 8.99 -2.66
CA LEU A 35 16.36 9.21 -3.27
C LEU A 35 16.65 10.71 -3.44
N ALA A 36 15.66 11.50 -3.85
CA ALA A 36 15.80 12.94 -3.94
C ALA A 36 16.10 13.57 -2.56
N ALA A 37 15.42 13.13 -1.51
CA ALA A 37 15.68 13.58 -0.15
C ALA A 37 17.09 13.18 0.32
N LEU A 38 17.54 11.95 0.02
CA LEU A 38 18.90 11.50 0.34
C LEU A 38 19.94 12.32 -0.41
N MET A 39 19.80 12.51 -1.73
CA MET A 39 20.71 13.34 -2.51
C MET A 39 20.75 14.78 -1.97
N GLY A 40 19.59 15.36 -1.63
CA GLY A 40 19.51 16.69 -1.02
C GLY A 40 20.27 16.79 0.30
N ALA A 41 20.21 15.74 1.14
CA ALA A 41 20.93 15.70 2.41
C ALA A 41 22.46 15.71 2.24
N TYR A 42 22.99 15.27 1.09
CA TYR A 42 24.43 15.28 0.78
C TYR A 42 24.85 16.42 -0.16
N ALA A 43 23.93 17.01 -0.91
CA ALA A 43 24.22 18.08 -1.86
C ALA A 43 24.38 19.45 -1.19
N LEU A 44 23.76 19.66 -0.03
CA LEU A 44 23.89 20.90 0.73
C LEU A 44 25.19 20.91 1.53
N PRO A 45 25.77 22.09 1.82
CA PRO A 45 26.97 22.20 2.65
C PRO A 45 26.80 21.44 3.96
N PRO A 46 27.85 20.79 4.47
CA PRO A 46 27.75 19.97 5.67
C PRO A 46 27.32 20.81 6.89
N GLU A 47 26.03 20.78 7.16
CA GLU A 47 25.38 21.35 8.34
C GLU A 47 25.73 20.53 9.59
N ARG A 48 25.67 21.15 10.77
CA ARG A 48 25.80 20.43 12.07
C ARG A 48 24.81 19.26 12.22
N HIS A 49 23.76 19.23 11.41
CA HIS A 49 22.65 18.27 11.48
C HIS A 49 22.54 17.35 10.25
N GLY A 50 23.61 17.15 9.47
CA GLY A 50 23.58 16.28 8.28
C GLY A 50 23.04 14.86 8.54
N ARG A 51 23.36 14.28 9.71
CA ARG A 51 22.78 13.00 10.13
C ARG A 51 21.26 13.04 10.26
N LEU A 52 20.70 14.12 10.79
CA LEU A 52 19.25 14.28 10.91
C LEU A 52 18.60 14.37 9.53
N ALA A 53 19.21 15.09 8.58
CA ALA A 53 18.71 15.18 7.21
C ALA A 53 18.64 13.80 6.52
N VAL A 54 19.68 12.97 6.67
CA VAL A 54 19.67 11.60 6.14
C VAL A 54 18.62 10.71 6.82
N LEU A 55 18.43 10.84 8.13
CA LEU A 55 17.38 10.10 8.83
C LEU A 55 15.98 10.51 8.36
N LEU A 56 15.71 11.81 8.20
CA LEU A 56 14.44 12.30 7.64
C LEU A 56 14.21 11.77 6.22
N ALA A 57 15.25 11.75 5.40
CA ALA A 57 15.19 11.15 4.06
C ALA A 57 14.89 9.65 4.11
N ALA A 58 15.52 8.89 5.01
CA ALA A 58 15.26 7.46 5.18
C ALA A 58 13.81 7.18 5.62
N PHE A 59 13.32 7.94 6.60
CA PHE A 59 11.97 7.79 7.14
C PHE A 59 10.87 8.32 6.20
N SER A 60 11.20 9.03 5.13
CA SER A 60 10.24 9.40 4.09
C SER A 60 9.60 8.20 3.39
N ALA A 61 10.19 7.01 3.50
CA ALA A 61 9.63 5.76 3.00
C ALA A 61 8.40 5.28 3.80
N LEU A 62 8.27 5.66 5.08
CA LEU A 62 7.22 5.14 5.96
C LEU A 62 5.79 5.52 5.53
N PRO A 63 5.48 6.78 5.15
CA PRO A 63 4.15 7.13 4.66
C PRO A 63 3.72 6.34 3.42
N PHE A 64 4.67 6.05 2.50
CA PHE A 64 4.38 5.22 1.33
C PHE A 64 4.07 3.78 1.72
N TRP A 65 4.88 3.18 2.61
CA TRP A 65 4.65 1.84 3.14
C TRP A 65 3.29 1.70 3.83
N LEU A 66 2.94 2.67 4.69
CA LEU A 66 1.65 2.71 5.37
C LEU A 66 0.49 2.82 4.37
N THR A 67 0.63 3.67 3.35
CA THR A 67 -0.40 3.85 2.32
C THR A 67 -0.61 2.57 1.52
N GLU A 68 0.47 1.89 1.10
CA GLU A 68 0.37 0.62 0.38
C GLU A 68 -0.28 -0.48 1.25
N MET A 69 0.05 -0.55 2.54
CA MET A 69 -0.61 -1.45 3.49
C MET A 69 -2.13 -1.18 3.56
N PHE A 70 -2.55 0.08 3.68
CA PHE A 70 -3.97 0.43 3.71
C PHE A 70 -4.70 0.06 2.42
N TRP A 71 -4.10 0.36 1.27
CA TRP A 71 -4.68 0.01 -0.02
C TRP A 71 -4.83 -1.49 -0.24
N ARG A 72 -3.91 -2.32 0.25
CA ARG A 72 -4.12 -3.77 0.24
C ARG A 72 -5.32 -4.20 1.07
N GLY A 73 -5.54 -3.57 2.22
CA GLY A 73 -6.74 -3.80 3.01
C GLY A 73 -8.01 -3.40 2.23
N TYR A 74 -8.00 -2.28 1.54
CA TYR A 74 -9.13 -1.85 0.71
C TYR A 74 -9.36 -2.80 -0.47
N GLN A 75 -8.29 -3.26 -1.13
CA GLN A 75 -8.36 -4.23 -2.23
C GLN A 75 -8.96 -5.56 -1.77
N ALA A 76 -8.51 -6.09 -0.62
CA ALA A 76 -9.05 -7.32 -0.05
C ALA A 76 -10.54 -7.22 0.30
N ALA A 77 -10.97 -6.09 0.86
CA ALA A 77 -12.39 -5.86 1.15
C ALA A 77 -13.25 -5.76 -0.14
N THR A 78 -12.70 -5.20 -1.22
CA THR A 78 -13.34 -5.18 -2.55
C THR A 78 -13.44 -6.60 -3.15
N MET A 79 -12.40 -7.41 -2.97
CA MET A 79 -12.34 -8.79 -3.46
C MET A 79 -13.45 -9.67 -2.86
N ALA A 80 -13.79 -9.48 -1.59
CA ALA A 80 -14.87 -10.25 -0.93
C ALA A 80 -16.20 -10.19 -1.71
N ARG A 81 -16.57 -9.01 -2.23
CA ARG A 81 -17.80 -8.88 -3.02
C ARG A 81 -17.68 -9.48 -4.42
N LEU A 82 -16.50 -9.43 -5.04
CA LEU A 82 -16.24 -10.09 -6.33
C LEU A 82 -16.45 -11.60 -6.20
N GLU A 83 -15.84 -12.23 -5.19
CA GLU A 83 -15.98 -13.66 -4.92
C GLU A 83 -17.44 -14.05 -4.62
N GLU A 84 -18.18 -13.24 -3.86
CA GLU A 84 -19.61 -13.45 -3.63
C GLU A 84 -20.40 -13.49 -4.95
N ILE A 85 -20.15 -12.54 -5.85
CA ILE A 85 -20.85 -12.47 -7.13
C ILE A 85 -20.50 -13.68 -8.00
N GLU A 86 -19.23 -14.08 -8.08
CA GLU A 86 -18.79 -15.28 -8.81
C GLU A 86 -19.49 -16.55 -8.29
N ARG A 87 -19.62 -16.69 -6.97
CA ARG A 87 -20.32 -17.81 -6.35
C ARG A 87 -21.82 -17.79 -6.65
N CYS A 88 -22.45 -16.62 -6.70
CA CYS A 88 -23.83 -16.47 -7.11
C CYS A 88 -24.04 -16.82 -8.60
N MET A 89 -23.13 -16.40 -9.49
CA MET A 89 -23.22 -16.64 -10.93
C MET A 89 -22.93 -18.09 -11.31
N SER A 90 -21.98 -18.74 -10.61
CA SER A 90 -21.67 -20.16 -10.81
C SER A 90 -22.74 -21.12 -10.23
N GLY A 91 -23.71 -20.59 -9.48
CA GLY A 91 -24.68 -21.40 -8.75
C GLY A 91 -24.09 -22.10 -7.52
N ALA A 92 -22.89 -21.74 -7.08
CA ALA A 92 -22.30 -22.23 -5.83
C ALA A 92 -22.91 -21.58 -4.57
N LEU A 93 -23.66 -20.48 -4.74
CA LEU A 93 -24.36 -19.75 -3.68
C LEU A 93 -25.79 -19.43 -4.12
N PHE A 94 -26.78 -19.78 -3.30
CA PHE A 94 -28.21 -19.58 -3.59
C PHE A 94 -28.92 -18.60 -2.64
N ASP A 95 -28.19 -17.95 -1.75
CA ASP A 95 -28.76 -16.98 -0.80
C ASP A 95 -29.22 -15.72 -1.55
N ARG A 96 -30.53 -15.48 -1.58
CA ARG A 96 -31.13 -14.31 -2.24
C ARG A 96 -30.64 -12.97 -1.69
N ARG A 97 -30.28 -12.90 -0.40
CA ARG A 97 -29.75 -11.68 0.22
C ARG A 97 -28.34 -11.39 -0.28
N LEU A 98 -27.51 -12.43 -0.35
CA LEU A 98 -26.13 -12.30 -0.82
C LEU A 98 -26.06 -12.07 -2.33
N CYS A 99 -26.92 -12.75 -3.09
CA CYS A 99 -27.02 -12.62 -4.53
C CYS A 99 -27.89 -11.43 -5.00
N SER A 100 -28.31 -10.55 -4.09
CA SER A 100 -28.93 -9.28 -4.49
C SER A 100 -27.87 -8.31 -5.02
N PRO A 101 -28.13 -7.60 -6.13
CA PRO A 101 -27.23 -6.55 -6.61
C PRO A 101 -27.22 -5.32 -5.69
N TYR A 102 -26.31 -4.38 -5.98
CA TYR A 102 -26.17 -3.07 -5.34
C TYR A 102 -25.70 -3.13 -3.87
N ARG A 103 -24.81 -4.08 -3.56
CA ARG A 103 -24.30 -4.28 -2.19
C ARG A 103 -22.86 -3.84 -1.98
N ILE A 104 -22.22 -3.23 -2.98
CA ILE A 104 -20.83 -2.75 -2.98
C ILE A 104 -20.40 -2.19 -1.62
N LEU A 105 -21.02 -1.10 -1.16
CA LEU A 105 -20.59 -0.40 0.05
C LEU A 105 -20.79 -1.23 1.32
N GLY A 106 -21.94 -1.90 1.43
CA GLY A 106 -22.26 -2.71 2.61
C GLY A 106 -21.37 -3.95 2.73
N ALA A 107 -21.10 -4.62 1.60
CA ALA A 107 -20.20 -5.77 1.53
C ALA A 107 -18.76 -5.36 1.86
N TRP A 108 -18.28 -4.27 1.25
CA TRP A 108 -16.97 -3.71 1.53
C TRP A 108 -16.81 -3.32 3.01
N GLN A 109 -17.79 -2.62 3.59
CA GLN A 109 -17.73 -2.18 4.98
C GLN A 109 -17.76 -3.35 5.96
N SER A 110 -18.52 -4.41 5.66
CA SER A 110 -18.52 -5.64 6.45
C SER A 110 -17.13 -6.28 6.41
N ALA A 111 -16.62 -6.58 5.21
CA ALA A 111 -15.32 -7.20 5.02
C ALA A 111 -14.18 -6.40 5.66
N TYR A 112 -14.20 -5.07 5.49
CA TYR A 112 -13.19 -4.17 6.05
C TYR A 112 -13.20 -4.15 7.59
N ARG A 113 -14.38 -4.19 8.21
CA ARG A 113 -14.52 -4.21 9.69
C ARG A 113 -14.09 -5.54 10.29
N ASP A 114 -14.24 -6.61 9.54
CA ASP A 114 -13.87 -7.97 9.96
C ASP A 114 -12.35 -8.20 9.87
N HIS A 115 -11.58 -7.28 9.27
CA HIS A 115 -10.12 -7.34 9.28
C HIS A 115 -9.55 -7.17 10.70
N ALA A 116 -9.09 -8.29 11.26
CA ALA A 116 -8.36 -8.30 12.52
C ALA A 116 -7.01 -7.56 12.44
N VAL A 117 -6.46 -7.16 13.59
CA VAL A 117 -5.12 -6.56 13.66
C VAL A 117 -4.04 -7.47 13.03
N SER A 118 -4.20 -8.79 13.16
CA SER A 118 -3.30 -9.77 12.53
C SER A 118 -3.29 -9.67 11.00
N PHE A 119 -4.41 -9.35 10.36
CA PHE A 119 -4.49 -9.13 8.93
C PHE A 119 -3.67 -7.90 8.52
N TRP A 120 -3.79 -6.81 9.27
CA TRP A 120 -3.01 -5.59 9.03
C TRP A 120 -1.51 -5.82 9.19
N LEU A 121 -1.10 -6.53 10.25
CA LEU A 121 0.29 -6.92 10.46
C LEU A 121 0.79 -7.84 9.35
N HIS A 122 0.00 -8.82 8.92
CA HIS A 122 0.39 -9.70 7.82
C HIS A 122 0.63 -8.91 6.53
N ASN A 123 -0.28 -7.99 6.18
CA ASN A 123 -0.14 -7.15 4.98
C ASN A 123 1.05 -6.19 5.06
N ALA A 124 1.30 -5.61 6.24
CA ALA A 124 2.44 -4.73 6.44
C ALA A 124 3.79 -5.44 6.22
N TRP A 125 3.87 -6.74 6.54
CA TRP A 125 5.06 -7.58 6.34
C TRP A 125 5.07 -8.34 5.01
N HIS A 126 4.03 -8.20 4.19
CA HIS A 126 3.99 -8.87 2.90
C HIS A 126 5.18 -8.38 2.04
N PRO A 127 6.01 -9.27 1.46
CA PRO A 127 7.24 -8.88 0.77
C PRO A 127 7.00 -7.86 -0.34
N GLY A 128 5.90 -8.01 -1.08
CA GLY A 128 5.51 -7.07 -2.14
C GLY A 128 5.17 -5.66 -1.66
N VAL A 129 4.90 -5.47 -0.36
CA VAL A 129 4.63 -4.17 0.28
C VAL A 129 5.89 -3.65 0.96
N LEU A 130 6.53 -4.49 1.77
CA LEU A 130 7.63 -4.04 2.61
C LEU A 130 8.92 -3.79 1.82
N LEU A 131 9.29 -4.69 0.89
CA LEU A 131 10.61 -4.70 0.28
C LEU A 131 10.99 -3.37 -0.40
N PRO A 132 10.14 -2.74 -1.23
CA PRO A 132 10.50 -1.49 -1.92
C PRO A 132 10.87 -0.37 -0.95
N HIS A 133 10.14 -0.27 0.16
CA HIS A 133 10.34 0.78 1.16
C HIS A 133 11.47 0.45 2.14
N ALA A 134 11.61 -0.82 2.50
CA ALA A 134 12.66 -1.30 3.39
C ALA A 134 14.05 -1.07 2.80
N VAL A 135 14.24 -1.25 1.48
CA VAL A 135 15.53 -0.99 0.82
C VAL A 135 15.97 0.46 1.04
N LEU A 136 15.08 1.42 0.79
CA LEU A 136 15.37 2.85 0.97
C LEU A 136 15.62 3.20 2.45
N LEU A 137 14.77 2.71 3.35
CA LEU A 137 14.90 2.96 4.79
C LEU A 137 16.22 2.41 5.31
N LEU A 138 16.56 1.15 5.00
CA LEU A 138 17.80 0.51 5.44
C LEU A 138 19.02 1.19 4.84
N ALA A 139 19.00 1.52 3.55
CA ALA A 139 20.10 2.25 2.92
C ALA A 139 20.35 3.61 3.60
N GLY A 140 19.29 4.38 3.86
CA GLY A 140 19.38 5.65 4.56
C GLY A 140 19.87 5.51 6.01
N LEU A 141 19.41 4.49 6.74
CA LEU A 141 19.89 4.20 8.10
C LEU A 141 21.39 3.83 8.11
N CYS A 142 21.84 2.99 7.17
CA CYS A 142 23.26 2.65 7.02
C CYS A 142 24.10 3.90 6.73
N LEU A 143 23.64 4.77 5.82
CA LEU A 143 24.31 6.04 5.51
C LEU A 143 24.38 6.96 6.74
N ALA A 144 23.29 7.08 7.50
CA ALA A 144 23.25 7.91 8.71
C ALA A 144 24.19 7.41 9.82
N LEU A 145 24.46 6.11 9.88
CA LEU A 145 25.33 5.49 10.88
C LEU A 145 26.80 5.51 10.47
N TRP A 146 27.11 5.24 9.21
CA TRP A 146 28.49 5.02 8.75
C TRP A 146 29.09 6.20 8.00
N ALA A 147 28.28 6.97 7.27
CA ALA A 147 28.75 8.06 6.43
C ALA A 147 27.87 9.32 6.57
N PRO A 148 27.55 9.80 7.79
CA PRO A 148 26.70 10.97 7.94
C PRO A 148 27.36 12.20 7.30
N PRO A 149 26.58 13.05 6.61
CA PRO A 149 27.08 14.33 6.13
C PRO A 149 27.55 15.15 7.34
N GLY A 150 28.78 15.63 7.26
CA GLY A 150 29.39 16.39 8.35
C GLY A 150 30.61 17.16 7.85
N PRO A 151 31.04 18.19 8.60
CA PRO A 151 32.21 18.95 8.23
C PRO A 151 33.43 18.01 8.19
N PRO A 152 34.42 18.28 7.31
CA PRO A 152 35.62 17.46 7.23
C PRO A 152 36.26 17.31 8.61
N ARG A 153 36.59 16.06 9.00
CA ARG A 153 37.30 15.78 10.25
C ARG A 153 38.66 16.47 10.15
N ARG A 154 38.89 17.49 10.98
CA ARG A 154 40.18 18.17 11.10
C ARG A 154 41.20 17.26 11.76
#